data_AF-A0A1Q7RWN3-F1
#
_entry.id   AF-A0A1Q7RWN3-F1
#
_cell.length_a   1.000
_cell.length_b   1.000
_cell.length_c   1.000
_cell.angle_alpha   90.00
_cell.angle_beta   90.00
_cell.angle_gamma   90.00
#
_symmetry.space_group_name_H-M   'P 1'
#
loop_
_entity.id
_entity.type
_entity.pdbx_description
1 polymer ?
#
loop_
_entity_poly.entity_id
_entity_poly.type
_entity_poly.pdbx_seq_one_letter_code
_entity_poly.pdbx_strand_id
1 'polypeptide(L)'
;MQSVAKDLESLLKIADRLRGIQDAEASIRPAPGKWSKKEILGHLIDSAANNHQRFVRLQLTPVLNLPGYDGDEWVRVQRYQDRPWSEIVALWQMYNVQLAAVIRHVDPKTLPNVWHTPDGKDLDLEFIIRDYVVHMRHHLDQVLERPQA
;
A
#
# COMPACT_ATOMS: atom_id res chain seq x y z
N MET A 1 -11.49 -8.41 10.97
CA MET A 1 -11.04 -7.33 10.07
C MET A 1 -11.44 -5.91 10.51
N GLN A 2 -12.45 -5.73 11.38
CA GLN A 2 -12.81 -4.40 11.93
C GLN A 2 -11.63 -3.66 12.59
N SER A 3 -10.82 -4.35 13.39
CA SER A 3 -9.61 -3.79 14.01
C SER A 3 -8.59 -3.38 12.96
N VAL A 4 -8.31 -4.25 11.98
CA VAL A 4 -7.34 -3.99 10.89
C VAL A 4 -7.77 -2.78 10.05
N ALA A 5 -9.06 -2.65 9.73
CA ALA A 5 -9.59 -1.46 9.05
C ALA A 5 -9.39 -0.19 9.88
N LYS A 6 -9.64 -0.25 11.19
CA LYS A 6 -9.43 0.88 12.11
C LYS A 6 -7.94 1.23 12.23
N ASP A 7 -7.05 0.25 12.21
CA ASP A 7 -5.61 0.47 12.23
C ASP A 7 -5.14 1.19 10.97
N LEU A 8 -5.63 0.76 9.79
CA LEU A 8 -5.39 1.44 8.53
C LEU A 8 -5.90 2.89 8.56
N GLU A 9 -7.16 3.13 8.95
CA GLU A 9 -7.72 4.48 9.08
C GLU A 9 -6.93 5.37 10.05
N SER A 10 -6.42 4.79 11.14
CA SER A 10 -5.55 5.50 12.08
C SER A 10 -4.24 5.92 11.43
N LEU A 11 -3.62 5.03 10.62
CA LEU A 11 -2.44 5.37 9.83
C LEU A 11 -2.72 6.50 8.84
N LEU A 12 -3.90 6.58 8.22
CA LEU A 12 -4.23 7.64 7.25
C LEU A 12 -4.23 9.05 7.84
N LYS A 13 -4.32 9.20 9.16
CA LYS A 13 -4.18 10.50 9.84
C LYS A 13 -2.79 11.10 9.68
N ILE A 14 -1.80 10.29 9.32
CA ILE A 14 -0.45 10.74 9.01
C ILE A 14 -0.38 11.64 7.77
N ALA A 15 -1.43 11.64 6.93
CA ALA A 15 -1.51 12.48 5.74
C ALA A 15 -1.28 13.96 6.06
N ASP A 16 -1.73 14.45 7.21
CA ASP A 16 -1.50 15.84 7.63
C ASP A 16 0.00 16.15 7.78
N ARG A 17 0.78 15.19 8.33
CA ARG A 17 2.24 15.30 8.41
C ARG A 17 2.89 15.22 7.04
N LEU A 18 2.41 14.33 6.17
CA LEU A 18 2.92 14.21 4.80
C LEU A 18 2.70 15.51 4.01
N ARG A 19 1.54 16.16 4.16
CA ARG A 19 1.25 17.46 3.52
C ARG A 19 2.15 18.60 4.01
N GLY A 20 2.78 18.45 5.17
CA GLY A 20 3.77 19.41 5.67
C GLY A 20 5.14 19.33 4.99
N ILE A 21 5.44 18.22 4.29
CA ILE A 21 6.70 18.02 3.57
C ILE A 21 6.67 18.83 2.27
N GLN A 22 7.72 19.60 2.01
CA GLN A 22 7.83 20.39 0.79
C GLN A 22 8.12 19.49 -0.42
N ASP A 23 7.61 19.86 -1.59
CA ASP A 23 7.78 19.06 -2.81
C ASP A 23 9.26 18.81 -3.17
N ALA A 24 10.10 19.85 -3.01
CA ALA A 24 11.54 19.76 -3.22
C ALA A 24 12.20 18.77 -2.26
N GLU A 25 11.79 18.76 -0.99
CA GLU A 25 12.28 17.80 0.01
C GLU A 25 11.83 16.38 -0.33
N ALA A 26 10.56 16.20 -0.69
CA ALA A 26 10.00 14.91 -1.06
C ALA A 26 10.68 14.30 -2.32
N SER A 27 11.28 15.16 -3.15
CA SER A 27 11.97 14.78 -4.38
C SER A 27 13.43 14.34 -4.17
N ILE A 28 14.00 14.51 -2.98
CA ILE A 28 15.40 14.13 -2.71
C ILE A 28 15.52 12.61 -2.68
N ARG A 29 16.45 12.07 -3.48
CA ARG A 29 16.90 10.67 -3.36
C ARG A 29 18.10 10.62 -2.41
N PRO A 30 18.08 9.77 -1.37
CA PRO A 30 19.14 9.75 -0.36
C PRO A 30 20.46 9.18 -0.89
N ALA A 31 20.41 8.33 -1.91
CA ALA A 31 21.59 7.77 -2.59
C ALA A 31 21.22 7.30 -4.01
N PRO A 32 22.20 7.07 -4.90
CA PRO A 32 21.96 6.45 -6.20
C PRO A 32 21.23 5.11 -6.05
N GLY A 33 20.17 4.91 -6.85
CA GLY A 33 19.35 3.70 -6.80
C GLY A 33 18.43 3.58 -5.58
N LYS A 34 18.31 4.62 -4.73
CA LYS A 34 17.31 4.67 -3.67
C LYS A 34 16.15 5.57 -4.04
N TRP A 35 14.96 5.14 -3.66
CA TRP A 35 13.73 5.90 -3.87
C TRP A 35 13.70 7.18 -3.06
N SER A 36 13.15 8.24 -3.64
CA SER A 36 12.74 9.46 -2.93
C SER A 36 11.48 9.21 -2.09
N LYS A 37 11.08 10.19 -1.27
CA LYS A 37 9.80 10.12 -0.54
C LYS A 37 8.60 10.03 -1.50
N LYS A 38 8.67 10.71 -2.66
CA LYS A 38 7.68 10.59 -3.74
C LYS A 38 7.56 9.16 -4.24
N GLU A 39 8.70 8.53 -4.52
CA GLU A 39 8.75 7.16 -5.04
C GLU A 39 8.29 6.14 -3.99
N ILE A 40 8.65 6.30 -2.72
CA ILE A 40 8.17 5.41 -1.63
C ILE A 40 6.66 5.53 -1.43
N LEU A 41 6.10 6.74 -1.38
CA LEU A 41 4.65 6.90 -1.22
C LEU A 41 3.90 6.45 -2.49
N GLY A 42 4.49 6.68 -3.66
CA GLY A 42 4.04 6.14 -4.93
C GLY A 42 3.97 4.61 -4.94
N HIS A 43 5.01 3.95 -4.44
CA HIS A 43 5.00 2.50 -4.25
C HIS A 43 3.85 2.02 -3.35
N LEU A 44 3.48 2.78 -2.32
CA LEU A 44 2.30 2.46 -1.50
C LEU A 44 0.97 2.59 -2.26
N ILE A 45 0.88 3.46 -3.27
CA ILE A 45 -0.26 3.52 -4.19
C ILE A 45 -0.28 2.27 -5.09
N ASP A 46 0.87 1.85 -5.61
CA ASP A 46 0.99 0.63 -6.42
C ASP A 46 0.61 -0.63 -5.62
N SER A 47 1.06 -0.71 -4.37
CA SER A 47 0.67 -1.75 -3.43
C SER A 47 -0.83 -1.73 -3.14
N ALA A 48 -1.44 -0.55 -2.99
CA ALA A 48 -2.89 -0.41 -2.86
C ALA A 48 -3.62 -0.92 -4.11
N ALA A 49 -3.13 -0.61 -5.30
CA ALA A 49 -3.73 -1.04 -6.56
C ALA A 49 -3.75 -2.56 -6.72
N ASN A 50 -2.61 -3.21 -6.45
CA ASN A 50 -2.50 -4.67 -6.52
C ASN A 50 -3.34 -5.36 -5.44
N ASN A 51 -3.31 -4.86 -4.21
CA ASN A 51 -4.05 -5.48 -3.12
C ASN A 51 -5.57 -5.20 -3.19
N HIS A 52 -6.01 -4.10 -3.80
CA HIS A 52 -7.44 -3.86 -4.02
C HIS A 52 -8.06 -5.00 -4.85
N GLN A 53 -7.39 -5.42 -5.92
CA GLN A 53 -7.84 -6.56 -6.74
C GLN A 53 -7.88 -7.85 -5.94
N ARG A 54 -6.84 -8.13 -5.14
CA ARG A 54 -6.79 -9.33 -4.28
C ARG A 54 -7.92 -9.33 -3.26
N PHE A 55 -8.11 -8.22 -2.54
CA PHE A 55 -9.13 -8.08 -1.51
C PHE A 55 -10.54 -8.30 -2.06
N VAL A 56 -10.86 -7.72 -3.22
CA VAL A 56 -12.20 -7.87 -3.80
C VAL A 56 -12.36 -9.27 -4.39
N ARG A 57 -11.40 -9.76 -5.18
CA ARG A 57 -11.56 -11.02 -5.92
C ARG A 57 -11.53 -12.25 -5.01
N LEU A 58 -10.69 -12.26 -3.97
CA LEU A 58 -10.68 -13.37 -3.01
C LEU A 58 -11.98 -13.47 -2.20
N GLN A 59 -12.79 -12.43 -2.12
CA GLN A 59 -14.14 -12.55 -1.57
C GLN A 59 -15.14 -13.23 -2.53
N LEU A 60 -14.79 -13.34 -3.81
CA LEU A 60 -15.66 -13.85 -4.87
C LEU A 60 -15.23 -15.23 -5.38
N THR A 61 -13.95 -15.60 -5.22
CA THR A 61 -13.41 -16.91 -5.63
C THR A 61 -12.55 -17.52 -4.51
N PRO A 62 -12.67 -18.84 -4.24
CA PRO A 62 -11.83 -19.54 -3.27
C PRO A 62 -10.33 -19.51 -3.60
N VAL A 63 -10.02 -19.47 -4.88
CA VAL A 63 -8.65 -19.50 -5.40
C VAL A 63 -8.50 -18.41 -6.45
N LEU A 64 -7.47 -17.58 -6.31
CA LEU A 64 -7.13 -16.51 -7.23
C LEU A 64 -5.74 -16.74 -7.81
N ASN A 65 -5.60 -16.59 -9.12
CA ASN A 65 -4.32 -16.54 -9.82
C ASN A 65 -4.16 -15.13 -10.39
N LEU A 66 -3.24 -14.36 -9.80
CA LEU A 66 -2.85 -13.04 -10.29
C LEU A 66 -1.33 -12.96 -10.36
N PRO A 67 -0.77 -12.17 -11.31
CA PRO A 67 0.66 -11.93 -11.32
C PRO A 67 1.11 -11.21 -10.03
N GLY A 68 2.38 -11.40 -9.70
CA GLY A 68 3.09 -10.50 -8.81
C GLY A 68 3.35 -9.16 -9.49
N TYR A 69 4.06 -8.27 -8.80
CA TYR A 69 4.51 -7.03 -9.39
C TYR A 69 5.93 -6.71 -8.92
N ASP A 70 6.73 -6.14 -9.81
CA ASP A 70 8.05 -5.63 -9.49
C ASP A 70 7.91 -4.17 -9.04
N GLY A 71 8.31 -3.88 -7.81
CA GLY A 71 8.15 -2.56 -7.21
C GLY A 71 8.97 -1.48 -7.91
N ASP A 72 10.20 -1.79 -8.33
CA ASP A 72 11.07 -0.85 -9.02
C ASP A 72 10.51 -0.51 -10.41
N GLU A 73 10.06 -1.53 -11.14
CA GLU A 73 9.48 -1.32 -12.47
C GLU A 73 8.15 -0.56 -12.42
N TRP A 74 7.30 -0.80 -11.41
CA TRP A 74 6.06 -0.03 -11.25
C TRP A 74 6.34 1.43 -10.92
N VAL A 75 7.22 1.70 -9.95
CA VAL A 75 7.64 3.08 -9.61
C VAL A 75 8.22 3.78 -10.85
N ARG A 76 9.06 3.08 -11.63
CA ARG A 76 9.66 3.60 -12.87
C ARG A 76 8.60 3.97 -13.91
N VAL A 77 7.62 3.10 -14.16
CA VAL A 77 6.57 3.32 -15.16
C VAL A 77 5.59 4.41 -14.73
N GLN A 78 5.24 4.48 -13.45
CA GLN A 78 4.31 5.47 -12.90
C GLN A 78 4.90 6.87 -12.77
N ARG A 79 6.24 6.99 -12.79
CA ARG A 79 6.98 8.27 -12.77
C ARG A 79 6.62 9.17 -11.59
N TYR A 80 6.47 8.59 -10.40
CA TYR A 80 6.10 9.35 -9.19
C TYR A 80 7.05 10.50 -8.87
N GLN A 81 8.34 10.38 -9.22
CA GLN A 81 9.32 11.44 -9.05
C GLN A 81 8.91 12.75 -9.72
N ASP A 82 8.26 12.68 -10.89
CA ASP A 82 7.91 13.84 -11.70
C ASP A 82 6.55 14.45 -11.31
N ARG A 83 5.85 13.83 -10.36
CA ARG A 83 4.50 14.22 -9.95
C ARG A 83 4.54 15.17 -8.74
N PRO A 84 3.61 16.14 -8.64
CA PRO A 84 3.49 16.96 -7.43
C PRO A 84 3.22 16.10 -6.19
N TRP A 85 3.97 16.35 -5.12
CA TRP A 85 3.88 15.61 -3.87
C TRP A 85 2.45 15.63 -3.28
N SER A 86 1.79 16.78 -3.36
CA SER A 86 0.41 16.96 -2.90
C SER A 86 -0.58 16.00 -3.58
N GLU A 87 -0.39 15.73 -4.88
CA GLU A 87 -1.23 14.78 -5.61
C GLU A 87 -0.97 13.33 -5.19
N ILE A 88 0.30 12.98 -4.96
CA ILE A 88 0.67 11.63 -4.49
C ILE A 88 0.06 11.40 -3.11
N VAL A 89 0.17 12.37 -2.19
CA VAL A 89 -0.44 12.28 -0.85
C VAL A 89 -1.95 12.16 -0.93
N ALA A 90 -2.62 12.98 -1.76
CA ALA A 90 -4.07 12.94 -1.91
C ALA A 90 -4.55 11.59 -2.46
N LEU A 91 -3.91 11.09 -3.53
CA LEU A 91 -4.24 9.80 -4.12
C LEU A 91 -4.00 8.66 -3.13
N TRP A 92 -2.83 8.63 -2.49
CA TRP A 92 -2.51 7.63 -1.47
C TRP A 92 -3.56 7.60 -0.36
N GLN A 93 -3.93 8.77 0.17
CA GLN A 93 -4.89 8.86 1.27
C GLN A 93 -6.28 8.35 0.83
N MET A 94 -6.80 8.85 -0.29
CA MET A 94 -8.16 8.51 -0.74
C MET A 94 -8.27 7.07 -1.21
N TYR A 95 -7.25 6.53 -1.87
CA TYR A 95 -7.25 5.13 -2.25
C TYR A 95 -7.29 4.23 -1.01
N ASN A 96 -6.57 4.60 0.05
CA ASN A 96 -6.57 3.80 1.26
C ASN A 96 -7.82 3.96 2.13
N VAL A 97 -8.55 5.08 2.03
CA VAL A 97 -9.92 5.17 2.58
C VAL A 97 -10.81 4.11 1.92
N GLN A 98 -10.70 3.95 0.59
CA GLN A 98 -11.44 2.90 -0.12
C GLN A 98 -11.03 1.50 0.35
N LEU A 99 -9.73 1.21 0.48
CA LEU A 99 -9.29 -0.11 0.95
C LEU A 99 -9.74 -0.38 2.40
N ALA A 100 -9.72 0.62 3.29
CA ALA A 100 -10.22 0.47 4.65
C ALA A 100 -11.71 0.10 4.67
N ALA A 101 -12.53 0.70 3.80
CA ALA A 101 -13.94 0.35 3.65
C ALA A 101 -14.11 -1.10 3.16
N VAL A 102 -13.33 -1.54 2.17
CA VAL A 102 -13.34 -2.94 1.69
C VAL A 102 -12.97 -3.91 2.83
N ILE A 103 -11.88 -3.64 3.57
CA ILE A 103 -11.42 -4.48 4.68
C ILE A 103 -12.46 -4.53 5.80
N ARG A 104 -13.13 -3.41 6.10
CA ARG A 104 -14.16 -3.32 7.14
C ARG A 104 -15.33 -4.27 6.89
N HIS A 105 -15.69 -4.48 5.63
CA HIS A 105 -16.87 -5.24 5.23
C HIS A 105 -16.55 -6.62 4.66
N VAL A 106 -15.31 -7.09 4.80
CA VAL A 106 -14.92 -8.43 4.33
C VAL A 106 -15.81 -9.50 4.96
N ASP A 107 -16.31 -10.44 4.14
CA ASP A 107 -17.02 -11.62 4.64
C ASP A 107 -16.00 -12.56 5.33
N PRO A 108 -16.11 -12.81 6.65
CA PRO A 108 -15.19 -13.69 7.36
C PRO A 108 -15.07 -15.09 6.77
N LYS A 109 -16.09 -15.59 6.07
CA LYS A 109 -16.05 -16.92 5.42
C LYS A 109 -15.06 -17.00 4.25
N THR A 110 -14.68 -15.86 3.68
CA THR A 110 -13.78 -15.77 2.53
C THR A 110 -12.33 -15.52 2.92
N LEU A 111 -12.06 -15.25 4.20
CA LEU A 111 -10.71 -15.06 4.72
C LEU A 111 -9.74 -16.21 4.42
N PRO A 112 -10.17 -17.49 4.41
CA PRO A 112 -9.31 -18.60 4.02
C PRO A 112 -9.06 -18.74 2.52
N ASN A 113 -9.69 -17.92 1.67
CA ASN A 113 -9.50 -18.00 0.22
C ASN A 113 -8.08 -17.55 -0.13
N VAL A 114 -7.46 -18.23 -1.10
CA VAL A 114 -6.02 -18.14 -1.35
C VAL A 114 -5.68 -17.48 -2.67
N TRP A 115 -4.66 -16.62 -2.66
CA TRP A 115 -3.95 -16.22 -3.86
C TRP A 115 -2.73 -17.12 -4.05
N HIS A 116 -2.67 -17.81 -5.18
CA HIS A 116 -1.49 -18.52 -5.65
C HIS A 116 -0.50 -17.52 -6.21
N THR A 117 0.61 -17.34 -5.51
CA THR A 117 1.67 -16.43 -5.92
C THR A 117 2.49 -17.03 -7.07
N PRO A 118 3.15 -16.19 -7.89
CA PRO A 118 4.03 -16.68 -8.95
C PRO A 118 5.21 -17.54 -8.46
N ASP A 119 5.63 -17.38 -7.20
CA ASP A 119 6.69 -18.18 -6.56
C ASP A 119 6.17 -19.47 -5.93
N GLY A 120 4.91 -19.85 -6.21
CA GLY A 120 4.34 -21.15 -5.83
C GLY A 120 3.90 -21.24 -4.37
N LYS A 121 3.62 -20.10 -3.73
CA LYS A 121 3.08 -20.04 -2.37
C LYS A 121 1.59 -19.72 -2.40
N ASP A 122 0.92 -20.11 -1.32
CA ASP A 122 -0.48 -19.78 -1.08
C ASP A 122 -0.54 -18.77 0.04
N LEU A 123 -1.10 -17.59 -0.25
CA LEU A 123 -1.36 -16.56 0.74
C LEU A 123 -2.87 -16.39 0.88
N ASP A 124 -3.40 -16.63 2.07
CA ASP A 124 -4.81 -16.42 2.34
C ASP A 124 -5.17 -14.92 2.44
N LEU A 125 -6.44 -14.60 2.24
CA LEU A 125 -6.94 -13.22 2.26
C LEU A 125 -6.70 -12.54 3.61
N GLU A 126 -6.80 -13.26 4.73
CA GLU A 126 -6.53 -12.69 6.05
C GLU A 126 -5.07 -12.22 6.18
N PHE A 127 -4.13 -13.05 5.78
CA PHE A 127 -2.70 -12.73 5.78
C PHE A 127 -2.44 -11.52 4.90
N ILE A 128 -2.93 -11.51 3.66
CA ILE A 128 -2.68 -10.41 2.71
C ILE A 128 -3.21 -9.07 3.28
N ILE A 129 -4.40 -9.06 3.89
CA ILE A 129 -4.97 -7.85 4.50
C ILE A 129 -4.13 -7.35 5.68
N ARG A 130 -3.66 -8.25 6.55
CA ARG A 130 -2.87 -7.88 7.73
C ARG A 130 -1.48 -7.39 7.36
N ASP A 131 -0.81 -8.12 6.47
CA ASP A 131 0.51 -7.79 5.95
C ASP A 131 0.49 -6.42 5.24
N TYR A 132 -0.58 -6.12 4.49
CA TYR A 132 -0.75 -4.82 3.85
C TYR A 132 -0.61 -3.63 4.81
N VAL A 133 -1.18 -3.73 6.01
CA VAL A 133 -1.11 -2.64 7.02
C VAL A 133 0.28 -2.56 7.66
N VAL A 134 0.93 -3.70 7.87
CA VAL A 134 2.33 -3.75 8.37
C VAL A 134 3.28 -3.14 7.34
N HIS A 135 3.17 -3.56 6.09
CA HIS A 135 3.93 -3.03 4.96
C HIS A 135 3.74 -1.51 4.80
N MET A 136 2.49 -1.03 4.91
CA MET A 136 2.21 0.40 4.86
C MET A 136 2.92 1.17 5.96
N ARG A 137 2.86 0.68 7.20
CA ARG A 137 3.53 1.32 8.34
C ARG A 137 5.04 1.39 8.11
N HIS A 138 5.65 0.29 7.69
CA HIS A 138 7.08 0.21 7.42
C HIS A 138 7.56 1.32 6.47
N HIS A 139 6.88 1.49 5.33
CA HIS A 139 7.25 2.53 4.35
C HIS A 139 6.88 3.94 4.79
N LEU A 140 5.79 4.14 5.53
CA LEU A 140 5.49 5.45 6.10
C LEU A 140 6.55 5.90 7.12
N ASP A 141 7.09 4.97 7.90
CA ASP A 141 8.18 5.25 8.83
C ASP A 141 9.47 5.62 8.07
N GLN A 142 9.73 5.01 6.90
CA GLN A 142 10.81 5.45 6.01
C GLN A 142 10.61 6.88 5.49
N VAL A 143 9.41 7.20 4.99
CA VAL A 143 9.08 8.55 4.46
C VAL A 143 9.25 9.64 5.52
N LEU A 144 8.92 9.31 6.77
CA LEU A 144 8.95 10.23 7.91
C LEU A 144 10.19 10.10 8.77
N GLU A 145 11.17 9.31 8.33
CA GLU A 145 12.46 9.11 8.99
C GLU A 145 12.32 8.71 10.48
N ARG A 146 11.33 7.85 10.78
CA ARG A 146 11.11 7.35 12.13
C ARG A 146 11.93 6.08 12.38
N PRO A 147 12.37 5.83 13.63
CA PRO A 147 12.97 4.56 13.99
C PRO A 147 12.01 3.41 13.66
N GLN A 148 12.52 2.36 13.03
CA GLN A 148 11.76 1.13 12.83
C GLN A 148 11.64 0.45 14.20
N ALA A 149 10.41 0.21 14.64
CA ALA A 149 10.09 -0.47 15.90
C ALA A 149 10.28 -1.98 15.80
#